data_AF-E4LJ28-F1
#
_entry.id   AF-E4LJ28-F1
#
_cell.length_a   1.000
_cell.length_b   1.000
_cell.length_c   1.000
_cell.angle_alpha   90.00
_cell.angle_beta   90.00
_cell.angle_gamma   90.00
#
_symmetry.space_group_name_H-M   'P 1'
#
loop_
_entity.id
_entity.type
_entity.pdbx_description
1 polymer ?
#
loop_
_entity_poly.entity_id
_entity_poly.type
_entity_poly.pdbx_seq_one_letter_code
_entity_poly.pdbx_strand_id
1 'polypeptide(L)' 'MQIAVLTARIQYLTEHLKEHKKDHHSRRGLLKMVGHRRRLLGYLYKTDIERYRAIITKLNLRK' A
#
# COMPACT_ATOMS: atom_id res chain seq x y z
N MET A 1 9.00 7.25 5.63
CA MET A 1 9.13 5.88 6.18
C MET A 1 7.85 5.03 6.11
N GLN A 2 6.63 5.59 6.26
CA GLN A 2 5.39 4.78 6.37
C GLN A 2 4.95 4.03 5.09
N ILE A 3 5.07 4.64 3.90
CA ILE A 3 4.56 4.05 2.64
C ILE A 3 5.31 2.76 2.25
N ALA A 4 6.61 2.70 2.47
CA ALA A 4 7.43 1.52 2.17
C ALA A 4 7.05 0.32 3.06
N VAL A 5 6.92 0.56 4.37
CA VAL A 5 6.50 -0.48 5.34
C VAL A 5 5.11 -1.02 5.02
N LEU A 6 4.16 -0.12 4.70
CA LEU A 6 2.81 -0.52 4.28
C LEU A 6 2.85 -1.34 3.00
N THR A 7 3.69 -0.98 2.04
CA THR A 7 3.80 -1.70 0.76
C THR A 7 4.33 -3.11 0.96
N ALA A 8 5.38 -3.29 1.76
CA ALA A 8 5.90 -4.62 2.10
C ALA A 8 4.85 -5.49 2.81
N ARG A 9 4.12 -4.92 3.79
CA ARG A 9 3.05 -5.64 4.50
C ARG A 9 1.87 -6.00 3.60
N ILE A 10 1.46 -5.10 2.70
CA ILE A 10 0.39 -5.36 1.71
C ILE A 10 0.80 -6.51 0.81
N GLN A 11 2.04 -6.53 0.32
CA GLN A 11 2.54 -7.60 -0.54
C GLN A 11 2.54 -8.95 0.19
N TYR A 12 3.08 -9.00 1.40
CA TYR A 12 3.06 -10.20 2.24
C TYR A 12 1.64 -10.74 2.49
N LEU A 13 0.71 -9.88 2.91
CA LEU A 13 -0.68 -10.28 3.15
C LEU A 13 -1.42 -10.67 1.88
N THR A 14 -1.06 -10.09 0.75
CA THR A 14 -1.65 -10.46 -0.54
C THR A 14 -1.28 -11.89 -0.90
N GLU A 15 -0.02 -12.30 -0.72
CA GLU A 15 0.40 -13.70 -0.92
C GLU A 15 -0.28 -14.64 0.08
N HIS A 16 -0.28 -14.29 1.37
CA HIS A 16 -0.96 -15.07 2.42
C HIS A 16 -2.44 -15.33 2.09
N LEU A 17 -3.16 -14.33 1.59
CA LEU A 17 -4.58 -14.46 1.25
C LEU A 17 -4.86 -15.25 -0.03
N LYS A 18 -3.84 -15.51 -0.88
CA LYS A 18 -3.99 -16.43 -2.03
C LYS A 18 -4.14 -17.86 -1.54
N GLU A 19 -3.39 -18.23 -0.51
CA GLU A 19 -3.47 -19.54 0.15
C GLU A 19 -4.71 -19.60 1.07
N HIS A 20 -4.94 -18.56 1.87
CA HIS A 20 -6.03 -18.50 2.85
C HIS A 20 -7.24 -17.70 2.35
N LYS A 21 -7.91 -18.20 1.30
CA LYS A 21 -9.02 -17.49 0.63
C LYS A 21 -10.22 -17.17 1.53
N LYS A 22 -10.43 -17.94 2.61
CA LYS A 22 -11.53 -17.75 3.58
C LYS A 22 -11.19 -16.82 4.75
N ASP A 23 -9.96 -16.30 4.83
CA ASP A 23 -9.61 -15.34 5.87
C ASP A 23 -10.13 -13.93 5.54
N HIS A 24 -11.37 -13.68 5.98
CA HIS A 24 -12.05 -12.40 5.81
C HIS A 24 -11.54 -11.32 6.78
N HIS A 25 -11.02 -11.71 7.95
CA HIS A 25 -10.52 -10.77 8.96
C HIS A 25 -9.24 -10.11 8.48
N SER A 26 -8.27 -10.90 7.98
CA SER A 26 -7.03 -10.39 7.41
C SER A 26 -7.28 -9.59 6.13
N ARG A 27 -8.24 -10.00 5.29
CA ARG A 27 -8.66 -9.22 4.11
C ARG A 27 -9.17 -7.82 4.48
N ARG A 28 -9.96 -7.70 5.55
CA ARG A 28 -10.41 -6.39 6.06
C ARG A 28 -9.23 -5.54 6.52
N GLY A 29 -8.25 -6.14 7.20
CA GLY A 29 -7.01 -5.48 7.60
C GLY A 29 -6.20 -4.97 6.39
N LEU A 30 -6.05 -5.81 5.36
CA LEU A 30 -5.41 -5.47 4.10
C LEU A 30 -6.05 -4.24 3.46
N LEU A 31 -7.39 -4.22 3.33
CA LEU A 31 -8.11 -3.09 2.74
C LEU A 31 -7.89 -1.79 3.52
N LYS A 32 -7.84 -1.84 4.86
CA LYS A 32 -7.50 -0.68 5.69
C LYS A 32 -6.08 -0.16 5.39
N MET A 33 -5.09 -1.05 5.26
CA MET A 33 -3.72 -0.68 4.93
C MET A 33 -3.60 -0.07 3.53
N VAL A 34 -4.28 -0.64 2.54
CA VAL A 34 -4.34 -0.09 1.18
C VAL A 34 -4.95 1.31 1.19
N GLY A 35 -6.07 1.52 1.90
CA GLY A 35 -6.69 2.83 2.03
C GLY A 35 -5.82 3.85 2.76
N HIS A 36 -5.07 3.44 3.78
CA HIS A 36 -4.11 4.31 4.47
C HIS A 36 -2.95 4.71 3.55
N ARG A 37 -2.36 3.75 2.81
CA ARG A 37 -1.32 4.04 1.82
C ARG A 37 -1.81 5.00 0.74
N ARG A 38 -3.04 4.81 0.23
CA ARG A 38 -3.64 5.70 -0.78
C ARG A 38 -3.80 7.12 -0.26
N ARG A 39 -4.22 7.31 1.00
CA ARG A 39 -4.31 8.64 1.62
C ARG A 39 -2.96 9.32 1.75
N LEU A 40 -1.92 8.60 2.17
CA LEU A 40 -0.56 9.14 2.26
C LEU A 40 -0.01 9.55 0.89
N LEU A 41 -0.22 8.72 -0.14
CA LEU A 41 0.18 9.06 -1.51
C LEU A 41 -0.61 10.25 -2.06
N GLY A 42 -1.91 10.34 -1.77
CA GLY A 42 -2.73 11.49 -2.16
C GLY A 42 -2.32 12.79 -1.46
N TYR A 43 -1.89 12.71 -0.21
CA TYR A 43 -1.29 13.85 0.49
C TYR A 43 0.00 14.30 -0.19
N LEU A 44 0.93 13.37 -0.44
CA LEU A 44 2.19 13.67 -1.13
C LEU A 44 1.96 14.26 -2.52
N TYR A 45 1.01 13.74 -3.28
CA TYR A 45 0.66 14.30 -4.59
C TYR A 45 0.27 15.77 -4.53
N LYS A 46 -0.44 16.19 -3.47
CA LYS A 46 -0.88 17.58 -3.28
C LYS A 46 0.24 18.50 -2.75
N THR A 47 1.15 17.96 -1.94
CA THR A 47 2.18 18.78 -1.27
C THR A 47 3.53 18.79 -2.00
N ASP A 48 3.92 17.67 -2.60
CA ASP A 48 5.25 17.45 -3.19
C ASP A 48 5.16 16.37 -4.30
N ILE A 49 4.94 16.84 -5.52
CA ILE A 49 4.78 16.00 -6.70
C ILE A 49 6.04 15.19 -7.03
N GLU A 50 7.23 15.74 -6.78
CA GLU A 50 8.51 15.09 -7.07
C GLU A 50 8.77 13.94 -6.11
N ARG A 51 8.50 14.13 -4.81
CA ARG A 51 8.57 13.05 -3.82
C ARG A 51 7.54 11.96 -4.09
N TYR A 52 6.33 12.31 -4.54
CA TYR A 52 5.32 11.35 -4.98
C TYR A 52 5.84 10.50 -6.16
N ARG A 53 6.39 11.12 -7.20
CA ARG A 53 6.97 10.44 -8.36
C ARG A 53 8.12 9.52 -7.94
N ALA A 54 9.06 10.03 -7.15
CA ALA A 54 10.20 9.25 -6.67
C ALA A 54 9.76 7.99 -5.90
N ILE A 55 8.74 8.09 -5.04
CA ILE A 55 8.22 6.96 -4.28
C ILE A 55 7.50 5.95 -5.19
N ILE A 56 6.70 6.42 -6.15
CA ILE A 56 6.02 5.52 -7.09
C ILE A 56 7.03 4.74 -7.93
N THR A 57 8.04 5.41 -8.47
CA THR A 57 9.09 4.77 -9.25
C THR A 57 9.87 3.78 -8.39
N LYS A 58 10.27 4.17 -7.18
CA LYS A 58 11.05 3.31 -6.27
C LYS A 58 10.30 2.07 -5.81
N LEU A 59 8.99 2.18 -5.58
CA LEU A 59 8.16 1.07 -5.09
C LEU A 59 7.39 0.34 -6.21
N ASN A 60 7.61 0.73 -7.47
CA ASN A 60 6.95 0.19 -8.65
C ASN A 60 5.41 0.07 -8.49
N LEU A 61 4.79 1.08 -7.88
CA LEU A 61 3.35 1.09 -7.62
C LEU A 61 2.60 1.51 -8.89
N ARG A 62 1.75 0.61 -9.43
CA ARG A 62 0.90 0.91 -10.59
C ARG A 62 -0.24 1.87 -10.22
N LYS A 63 -0.58 2.75 -11.16
CA LYS A 63 -1.71 3.70 -11.09
C LYS A 63 -3.05 2.96 -11.14
#